data_AF-A0A7X3M253-F1
#
_entry.id   AF-A0A7X3M253-F1
#
_cell.length_a   1.000
_cell.length_b   1.000
_cell.length_c   1.000
_cell.angle_alpha   90.00
_cell.angle_beta   90.00
_cell.angle_gamma   90.00
#
_symmetry.space_group_name_H-M   'P 1'
#
loop_
_entity.id
_entity.type
_entity.pdbx_description
1 polymer ?
#
loop_
_entity_poly.entity_id
_entity_poly.type
_entity_poly.pdbx_seq_one_letter_code
_entity_poly.pdbx_strand_id
1 'polypeptide(L)'
;MSEEKTTPKIEPTFDEDGNACYQLFTTPKEKNILQRCVVYPDRVIPVIFIPGVMGSNLKDKKGKKIWRLDSNLQILGDWFKENAAVRKKKLDPNETIVDDGGNIIGKSESHLLKTRRQRGWGTVGYTSYATFLDWLQNTLNDFENTPLTSA
;
A
#
# COMPACT_ATOMS: atom_id res chain seq x y z
N MET A 1 25.41 -17.11 36.72
CA MET A 1 24.47 -17.43 35.62
C MET A 1 23.45 -16.31 35.57
N SER A 2 23.55 -15.42 34.58
CA SER A 2 22.62 -14.32 34.37
C SER A 2 21.32 -14.89 33.79
N GLU A 3 20.24 -14.87 34.57
CA GLU A 3 18.91 -15.27 34.11
C GLU A 3 18.47 -14.36 32.96
N GLU A 4 18.12 -14.97 31.83
CA GLU A 4 17.64 -14.30 30.64
C GLU A 4 16.24 -13.74 30.91
N LYS A 5 16.15 -12.44 31.15
CA LYS A 5 14.92 -11.76 31.55
C LYS A 5 13.98 -11.66 30.34
N THR A 6 12.95 -12.51 30.29
CA THR A 6 11.96 -12.49 29.20
C THR A 6 11.20 -11.16 29.19
N THR A 7 11.30 -10.41 28.09
CA THR A 7 10.62 -9.13 27.88
C THR A 7 9.64 -9.23 26.70
N PRO A 8 8.39 -9.67 26.93
CA PRO A 8 7.43 -9.82 25.86
C PRO A 8 7.07 -8.45 25.24
N LYS A 9 7.04 -8.41 23.90
CA LYS A 9 6.57 -7.28 23.10
C LYS A 9 5.04 -7.38 22.98
N ILE A 10 4.33 -6.33 23.39
CA ILE A 10 2.87 -6.24 23.33
C ILE A 10 2.51 -5.29 22.20
N GLU A 11 1.97 -5.85 21.12
CA GLU A 11 1.38 -5.07 20.02
C GLU A 11 0.00 -4.53 20.45
N PRO A 12 -0.35 -3.29 20.09
CA PRO A 12 -1.66 -2.73 20.38
C PRO A 12 -2.74 -3.32 19.47
N THR A 13 -3.93 -3.39 20.01
CA THR A 13 -5.17 -3.41 19.23
C THR A 13 -5.68 -1.98 19.06
N PHE A 14 -6.60 -1.74 18.14
CA PHE A 14 -7.15 -0.40 17.88
C PHE A 14 -8.65 -0.42 18.12
N ASP A 15 -9.16 0.60 18.81
CA ASP A 15 -10.61 0.81 18.97
C ASP A 15 -11.23 1.40 17.70
N GLU A 16 -12.55 1.64 17.72
CA GLU A 16 -13.27 2.21 16.57
C GLU A 16 -12.81 3.64 16.21
N ASP A 17 -12.25 4.36 17.19
CA ASP A 17 -11.73 5.72 17.04
C ASP A 17 -10.25 5.73 16.58
N GLY A 18 -9.61 4.56 16.49
CA GLY A 18 -8.22 4.40 16.07
C GLY A 18 -7.19 4.62 17.16
N ASN A 19 -7.58 4.58 18.44
CA ASN A 19 -6.66 4.68 19.57
C ASN A 19 -6.02 3.33 19.89
N ALA A 20 -4.72 3.35 20.21
CA ALA A 20 -3.96 2.16 20.58
C ALA A 20 -4.37 1.65 21.99
N CYS A 21 -4.76 0.39 22.07
CA CYS A 21 -5.16 -0.34 23.27
C CYS A 21 -4.19 -1.50 23.53
N TYR A 22 -3.62 -1.61 24.73
CA TYR A 22 -2.64 -2.66 25.06
C TYR A 22 -3.23 -3.67 26.03
N GLN A 23 -3.25 -4.95 25.63
CA GLN A 23 -3.68 -6.04 26.50
C GLN A 23 -2.53 -6.51 27.39
N LEU A 24 -2.47 -5.98 28.61
CA LEU A 24 -1.48 -6.37 29.62
C LEU A 24 -1.95 -7.58 30.43
N PHE A 25 -1.01 -8.39 30.91
CA PHE A 25 -1.30 -9.55 31.78
C PHE A 25 -0.46 -9.54 33.05
N THR A 26 -1.02 -10.04 34.15
CA THR A 26 -0.32 -10.10 35.43
C THR A 26 0.61 -11.30 35.50
N THR A 27 1.81 -11.12 36.03
CA THR A 27 2.78 -12.20 36.26
C THR A 27 3.19 -12.26 37.73
N PRO A 28 3.50 -13.45 38.29
CA PRO A 28 4.04 -13.57 39.64
C PRO A 28 5.28 -12.69 39.83
N LYS A 29 5.40 -12.07 41.01
CA LYS A 29 6.42 -11.05 41.31
C LYS A 29 7.85 -11.59 41.15
N GLU A 30 8.03 -12.88 41.42
CA GLU A 30 9.31 -13.59 41.38
C GLU A 30 9.88 -13.65 39.95
N LYS A 31 9.02 -13.64 38.93
CA LYS A 31 9.45 -13.71 37.52
C LYS A 31 10.03 -12.40 36.97
N ASN A 32 9.76 -11.27 37.63
CA ASN A 32 10.30 -9.95 37.27
C ASN A 32 10.17 -9.63 35.76
N ILE A 33 9.01 -9.93 35.15
CA ILE A 33 8.78 -9.76 33.70
C ILE A 33 8.46 -8.30 33.40
N LEU A 34 9.13 -7.74 32.40
CA LEU A 34 8.86 -6.39 31.88
C LEU A 34 8.16 -6.50 30.53
N GLN A 35 6.89 -6.09 30.48
CA GLN A 35 6.09 -6.04 29.26
C GLN A 35 6.37 -4.74 28.51
N ARG A 36 6.78 -4.83 27.24
CA ARG A 36 7.11 -3.66 26.40
C ARG A 36 5.94 -3.36 25.46
N CYS A 37 5.29 -2.22 25.66
CA CYS A 37 4.23 -1.73 24.77
C CYS A 37 4.85 -1.02 23.56
N VAL A 38 4.43 -1.40 22.36
CA VAL A 38 4.93 -0.81 21.11
C VAL A 38 4.15 0.46 20.81
N VAL A 39 4.83 1.61 20.77
CA VAL A 39 4.21 2.89 20.44
C VAL A 39 4.10 3.04 18.93
N TYR A 40 2.93 3.45 18.45
CA TYR A 40 2.67 3.74 17.04
C TYR A 40 2.64 5.25 16.79
N PRO A 41 2.99 5.70 15.56
CA PRO A 41 2.90 7.11 15.21
C PRO A 41 1.45 7.60 15.27
N ASP A 42 1.23 8.71 15.96
CA ASP A 42 -0.06 9.40 16.10
C ASP A 42 -0.32 10.43 14.98
N ARG A 43 0.70 10.72 14.18
CA ARG A 43 0.65 11.70 13.09
C ARG A 43 0.78 11.05 11.72
N VAL A 44 -0.17 11.37 10.85
CA VAL A 44 -0.19 10.91 9.46
C VAL A 44 0.30 12.02 8.53
N ILE A 45 1.28 11.71 7.68
CA ILE A 45 1.72 12.57 6.57
C ILE A 45 1.23 11.95 5.26
N PRO A 46 0.27 12.56 4.55
CA PRO A 46 -0.22 12.03 3.29
C PRO A 46 0.81 12.23 2.18
N VAL A 47 1.15 11.15 1.46
CA VAL A 47 2.00 11.19 0.27
C VAL A 47 1.13 11.02 -0.97
N ILE A 48 1.17 12.00 -1.88
CA ILE A 48 0.43 11.97 -3.15
C ILE A 48 1.39 11.58 -4.26
N PHE A 49 1.15 10.43 -4.87
CA PHE A 49 1.91 9.96 -6.02
C PHE A 49 1.20 10.34 -7.32
N ILE A 50 1.89 11.06 -8.20
CA ILE A 50 1.38 11.46 -9.52
C ILE A 50 2.16 10.67 -10.59
N PRO A 51 1.49 9.82 -11.39
CA PRO A 51 2.15 9.05 -12.43
C PRO A 51 2.60 9.93 -13.60
N GLY A 52 3.54 9.41 -14.39
CA GLY A 52 4.12 10.12 -15.54
C GLY A 52 3.35 9.92 -16.85
N VAL A 53 4.07 10.15 -17.96
CA VAL A 53 3.56 10.01 -19.33
C VAL A 53 2.96 8.62 -19.54
N MET A 54 1.68 8.59 -19.96
CA MET A 54 0.91 7.35 -20.18
C MET A 54 0.84 6.42 -18.96
N GLY A 55 1.13 6.93 -17.75
CA GLY A 55 1.27 6.14 -16.54
C GLY A 55 -0.03 5.83 -15.78
N SER A 56 -1.16 6.42 -16.19
CA SER A 56 -2.48 6.15 -15.63
C SER A 56 -3.27 5.22 -16.54
N ASN A 57 -4.01 4.28 -15.96
CA ASN A 57 -4.95 3.43 -16.67
C ASN A 57 -6.18 4.25 -17.09
N LEU A 58 -6.73 3.95 -18.27
CA LEU A 58 -7.89 4.62 -18.85
C LEU A 58 -8.97 3.62 -19.24
N LYS A 59 -10.23 3.99 -18.98
CA LYS A 59 -11.44 3.33 -19.45
C LYS A 59 -12.32 4.34 -20.16
N ASP A 60 -13.21 3.88 -21.02
CA ASP A 60 -14.24 4.75 -21.58
C ASP A 60 -15.31 5.06 -20.53
N LYS A 61 -16.17 6.05 -20.82
CA LYS A 61 -17.31 6.40 -19.96
C LYS A 61 -18.30 5.25 -19.73
N LYS A 62 -18.24 4.18 -20.53
CA LYS A 62 -19.06 2.98 -20.42
C LYS A 62 -18.38 1.87 -19.60
N GLY A 63 -17.17 2.12 -19.09
CA GLY A 63 -16.40 1.18 -18.28
C GLY A 63 -15.55 0.20 -19.08
N LYS A 64 -15.47 0.31 -20.41
CA LYS A 64 -14.59 -0.51 -21.23
C LYS A 64 -13.15 -0.09 -21.02
N LYS A 65 -12.28 -1.05 -20.73
CA LYS A 65 -10.83 -0.85 -20.59
C LYS A 65 -10.26 -0.37 -21.93
N ILE A 66 -9.58 0.77 -21.92
CA ILE A 66 -8.95 1.35 -23.11
C ILE A 66 -7.44 1.18 -23.02
N TRP A 67 -6.83 1.72 -21.98
CA TRP A 67 -5.39 1.68 -21.75
C TRP A 67 -5.15 1.11 -20.36
N ARG A 68 -4.52 -0.06 -20.26
CA ARG A 68 -4.25 -0.66 -18.96
C ARG A 68 -2.90 -1.33 -18.92
N LEU A 69 -2.05 -0.83 -18.02
CA LEU A 69 -0.66 -1.25 -17.88
C LEU A 69 -0.51 -2.44 -16.91
N ASP A 70 -1.37 -3.45 -17.05
CA ASP A 70 -1.39 -4.65 -16.18
C ASP A 70 -0.29 -5.66 -16.57
N SER A 71 0.00 -5.77 -17.86
CA SER A 71 1.00 -6.69 -18.42
C SER A 71 1.55 -6.15 -19.74
N ASN A 72 2.88 -6.02 -19.83
CA ASN A 72 3.59 -5.53 -21.01
C ASN A 72 3.23 -6.31 -22.28
N LEU A 73 3.03 -7.63 -22.17
CA LEU A 73 2.69 -8.50 -23.30
C LEU A 73 1.27 -8.24 -23.81
N GLN A 74 0.31 -8.05 -22.90
CA GLN A 74 -1.07 -7.75 -23.26
C GLN A 74 -1.19 -6.40 -23.97
N ILE A 75 -0.53 -5.36 -23.43
CA ILE A 75 -0.54 -4.02 -24.02
C ILE A 75 0.09 -4.06 -25.42
N LEU A 76 1.23 -4.73 -25.57
CA LEU A 76 1.87 -4.86 -26.87
C LEU A 76 0.94 -5.55 -27.86
N GLY A 77 0.29 -6.64 -27.47
CA GLY A 77 -0.66 -7.37 -28.32
C GLY A 77 -1.89 -6.53 -28.72
N ASP A 78 -2.50 -5.86 -27.75
CA ASP A 78 -3.72 -5.07 -27.92
C ASP A 78 -3.48 -3.83 -28.77
N TRP A 79 -2.31 -3.19 -28.64
CA TRP A 79 -2.03 -1.94 -29.35
C TRP A 79 -1.31 -2.17 -30.66
N PHE A 80 -0.35 -3.10 -30.76
CA PHE A 80 0.42 -3.32 -31.99
C PHE A 80 -0.47 -3.72 -33.17
N LYS A 81 -1.54 -4.51 -32.93
CA LYS A 81 -2.49 -4.94 -33.95
C LYS A 81 -3.50 -3.86 -34.37
N GLU A 82 -3.64 -2.80 -33.59
CA GLU A 82 -4.64 -1.76 -33.83
C GLU A 82 -4.14 -0.70 -34.81
N ASN A 83 -5.00 -0.27 -35.73
CA ASN A 83 -4.68 0.75 -36.71
C ASN A 83 -4.75 2.17 -36.11
N ALA A 84 -4.12 3.14 -36.79
CA ALA A 84 -4.02 4.52 -36.30
C ALA A 84 -5.39 5.20 -36.06
N ALA A 85 -6.38 4.95 -36.91
CA ALA A 85 -7.71 5.53 -36.78
C ALA A 85 -8.45 5.03 -35.53
N VAL A 86 -8.34 3.73 -35.23
CA VAL A 86 -8.92 3.11 -34.03
C VAL A 86 -8.22 3.62 -32.77
N ARG A 87 -6.88 3.71 -32.78
CA ARG A 87 -6.11 4.25 -31.64
C ARG A 87 -6.52 5.69 -31.32
N LYS A 88 -6.66 6.55 -32.35
CA LYS A 88 -7.11 7.94 -32.19
C LYS A 88 -8.49 8.03 -31.57
N LYS A 89 -9.43 7.18 -32.00
CA LYS A 89 -10.80 7.15 -31.45
C LYS A 89 -10.85 6.63 -30.02
N LYS A 90 -10.04 5.62 -29.69
CA LYS A 90 -9.98 5.01 -28.35
C LYS A 90 -9.35 5.95 -27.32
N LEU A 91 -8.29 6.67 -27.69
CA LEU A 91 -7.54 7.59 -26.80
C LEU A 91 -8.04 9.03 -26.88
N ASP A 92 -9.34 9.23 -27.13
CA ASP A 92 -9.93 10.58 -27.08
C ASP A 92 -10.01 11.05 -25.62
N PRO A 93 -9.37 12.17 -25.25
CA PRO A 93 -9.38 12.68 -23.88
C PRO A 93 -10.78 13.07 -23.39
N ASN A 94 -11.72 13.35 -24.30
CA ASN A 94 -13.09 13.69 -23.91
C ASN A 94 -13.92 12.45 -23.60
N GLU A 95 -13.53 11.27 -24.11
CA GLU A 95 -14.29 10.03 -24.01
C GLU A 95 -13.67 9.01 -23.05
N THR A 96 -12.50 9.33 -22.50
CA THR A 96 -11.76 8.49 -21.55
C THR A 96 -11.74 9.09 -20.15
N ILE A 97 -11.72 8.23 -19.15
CA ILE A 97 -11.61 8.56 -17.73
C ILE A 97 -10.59 7.63 -17.07
N VAL A 98 -10.12 8.00 -15.88
CA VAL A 98 -9.20 7.16 -15.10
C VAL A 98 -9.87 5.82 -14.75
N ASP A 99 -9.14 4.74 -15.00
CA ASP A 99 -9.54 3.38 -14.68
C ASP A 99 -8.86 2.93 -13.40
N ASP A 100 -9.64 2.87 -12.32
CA ASP A 100 -9.21 2.37 -11.02
C ASP A 100 -9.09 0.85 -10.94
N GLY A 101 -9.55 0.11 -11.96
CA GLY A 101 -9.64 -1.34 -11.97
C GLY A 101 -8.37 -2.10 -12.36
N GLY A 102 -7.21 -1.43 -12.44
CA GLY A 102 -5.92 -2.05 -12.74
C GLY A 102 -5.42 -2.99 -11.64
N ASN A 103 -4.43 -3.83 -11.96
CA ASN A 103 -3.83 -4.75 -11.01
C ASN A 103 -3.17 -4.02 -9.84
N ILE A 104 -3.12 -4.70 -8.68
CA ILE A 104 -2.44 -4.22 -7.48
C ILE A 104 -1.71 -5.39 -6.82
N ILE A 105 -0.63 -5.10 -6.10
CA ILE A 105 0.05 -6.11 -5.29
C ILE A 105 -0.87 -6.43 -4.10
N GLY A 106 -1.32 -7.68 -3.99
CA GLY A 106 -2.11 -8.16 -2.86
C GLY A 106 -1.26 -8.36 -1.62
N LYS A 107 -1.25 -7.38 -0.72
CA LYS A 107 -0.73 -7.52 0.66
C LYS A 107 -1.76 -6.97 1.64
N SER A 108 -1.75 -7.50 2.85
CA SER A 108 -2.48 -6.93 3.98
C SER A 108 -1.89 -5.57 4.32
N GLU A 109 -2.76 -4.60 4.56
CA GLU A 109 -2.36 -3.29 5.07
C GLU A 109 -2.39 -3.31 6.60
N SER A 110 -1.54 -2.50 7.22
CA SER A 110 -1.71 -2.15 8.63
C SER A 110 -3.09 -1.53 8.85
N HIS A 111 -3.66 -1.68 10.03
CA HIS A 111 -4.91 -1.04 10.44
C HIS A 111 -4.86 0.50 10.27
N LEU A 112 -3.66 1.10 10.24
CA LEU A 112 -3.45 2.53 9.98
C LEU A 112 -3.78 2.93 8.53
N LEU A 113 -3.83 1.98 7.60
CA LEU A 113 -3.92 2.26 6.17
C LEU A 113 -5.18 1.64 5.57
N LYS A 114 -5.87 2.44 4.76
CA LYS A 114 -6.89 1.94 3.83
C LYS A 114 -6.24 0.98 2.82
N THR A 115 -7.06 0.10 2.25
CA THR A 115 -6.60 -0.84 1.21
C THR A 115 -5.93 -0.10 0.04
N ARG A 116 -4.95 -0.73 -0.61
CA ARG A 116 -4.26 -0.18 -1.80
C ARG A 116 -5.23 0.30 -2.88
N ARG A 117 -6.33 -0.43 -3.08
CA ARG A 117 -7.39 -0.07 -4.03
C ARG A 117 -8.08 1.23 -3.63
N GLN A 118 -8.48 1.38 -2.37
CA GLN A 118 -9.08 2.61 -1.86
C GLN A 118 -8.11 3.80 -1.91
N ARG A 119 -6.80 3.53 -1.89
CA ARG A 119 -5.74 4.55 -2.08
C ARG A 119 -5.37 4.80 -3.54
N GLY A 120 -6.13 4.24 -4.49
CA GLY A 120 -5.97 4.52 -5.92
C GLY A 120 -4.84 3.79 -6.62
N TRP A 121 -4.23 2.76 -6.02
CA TRP A 121 -3.09 2.05 -6.65
C TRP A 121 -3.45 1.35 -7.96
N GLY A 122 -4.73 1.00 -8.15
CA GLY A 122 -5.21 0.43 -9.41
C GLY A 122 -5.38 1.45 -10.54
N THR A 123 -5.22 2.75 -10.25
CA THR A 123 -5.29 3.83 -11.26
C THR A 123 -4.01 4.00 -12.05
N VAL A 124 -2.88 3.58 -11.48
CA VAL A 124 -1.56 3.71 -12.12
C VAL A 124 -1.18 2.42 -12.82
N GLY A 125 -0.21 2.50 -13.72
CA GLY A 125 0.30 1.34 -14.41
C GLY A 125 1.01 0.36 -13.50
N TYR A 126 0.49 -0.86 -13.42
CA TYR A 126 0.98 -1.90 -12.53
C TYR A 126 2.44 -2.26 -12.84
N THR A 127 2.77 -2.48 -14.11
CA THR A 127 4.12 -2.90 -14.52
C THR A 127 5.19 -1.86 -14.25
N SER A 128 4.82 -0.57 -14.18
CA SER A 128 5.77 0.53 -13.96
C SER A 128 5.86 0.95 -12.48
N TYR A 129 4.73 1.00 -11.78
CA TYR A 129 4.65 1.69 -10.49
C TYR A 129 4.37 0.78 -9.30
N ALA A 130 3.87 -0.44 -9.49
CA ALA A 130 3.45 -1.28 -8.37
C ALA A 130 4.59 -1.57 -7.40
N THR A 131 5.75 -1.99 -7.91
CA THR A 131 6.94 -2.29 -7.09
C THR A 131 7.48 -1.03 -6.40
N PHE A 132 7.52 0.10 -7.10
CA PHE A 132 7.98 1.36 -6.52
C PHE A 132 7.06 1.87 -5.41
N LEU A 133 5.74 1.82 -5.61
CA LEU A 133 4.76 2.21 -4.59
C LEU A 133 4.83 1.30 -3.36
N ASP A 134 5.01 -0.01 -3.55
CA ASP A 134 5.22 -0.97 -2.47
C ASP A 134 6.49 -0.65 -1.69
N TRP A 135 7.60 -0.41 -2.39
CA TRP A 135 8.86 0.04 -1.78
C TRP A 135 8.68 1.35 -1.01
N LEU A 136 8.11 2.38 -1.62
CA LEU A 136 7.94 3.70 -1.03
C LEU A 136 7.13 3.62 0.27
N GLN A 137 6.02 2.87 0.26
CA GLN A 137 5.22 2.67 1.47
C GLN A 137 6.00 1.94 2.56
N ASN A 138 6.71 0.87 2.22
CA ASN A 138 7.45 0.09 3.21
C ASN A 138 8.61 0.91 3.81
N THR A 139 9.31 1.69 2.99
CA THR A 139 10.40 2.56 3.43
C THR A 139 9.91 3.70 4.32
N LEU A 140 8.73 4.26 4.05
CA LEU A 140 8.17 5.32 4.91
C LEU A 140 7.54 4.79 6.21
N ASN A 141 7.25 3.48 6.29
CA ASN A 141 6.65 2.83 7.45
C ASN A 141 7.60 1.82 8.11
N ASP A 142 8.91 2.03 8.03
CA ASP A 142 9.92 1.12 8.58
C ASP A 142 10.20 1.33 10.08
N PHE A 143 9.35 2.09 10.78
CA PHE A 143 9.49 2.39 12.21
C PHE A 143 9.58 1.13 13.09
N GLU A 144 9.01 0.00 12.66
CA GLU A 144 9.11 -1.29 13.35
C GLU A 144 10.50 -1.95 13.22
N ASN A 145 11.32 -1.55 12.24
CA ASN A 145 12.65 -2.09 11.96
C ASN A 145 13.78 -1.29 12.62
N THR A 146 13.47 -0.23 13.35
CA THR A 146 14.49 0.58 14.01
C THR A 146 15.12 -0.26 15.14
N PRO A 147 16.42 -0.61 15.08
CA PRO A 147 17.06 -1.32 16.16
C PRO A 147 16.92 -0.48 17.43
N LEU A 148 16.50 -1.13 18.50
CA LEU A 148 16.43 -0.51 19.83
C LEU A 148 17.84 -0.04 20.19
N THR A 149 18.14 1.23 19.95
CA THR A 149 19.31 1.86 20.54
C THR A 149 19.06 1.82 22.04
N SER A 150 19.82 0.96 22.72
CA SER A 150 19.93 0.91 24.17
C SER A 150 20.27 2.31 24.67
N ALA A 151 19.29 3.00 25.22
CA ALA A 151 19.48 4.16 26.08
C ALA A 151 19.90 3.68 27.48
#